data_AF-A0A2T5U0G5-F1
#
_entry.id   AF-A0A2T5U0G5-F1
#
_cell.length_a   1.000
_cell.length_b   1.000
_cell.length_c   1.000
_cell.angle_alpha   90.00
_cell.angle_beta   90.00
_cell.angle_gamma   90.00
#
_symmetry.space_group_name_H-M   'P 1'
#
loop_
_entity.id
_entity.type
_entity.pdbx_description
1 polymer ?
#
loop_
_entity_poly.entity_id
_entity_poly.type
_entity_poly.pdbx_seq_one_letter_code
_entity_poly.pdbx_strand_id
1 'polypeptide(L)'
;MTVSPVDFASLLCSRLCHDLLSPVGALNNGLELLADETDPAMRERVMELLADSARASASKLKFFRLAFGAAGGFGELVDTHEARTAIEGLVAENKRITFVWAVETPAMPKSAVKVLLNLALVATESLVRGGTMEVGGEENDGQLEIVVKIEGGRIVLDPEIRRTLVEGEGVHDVTPRAAAAYMINTLVKEAGGTVIVSEPAEGIMIFGAVFNGR
;
A
#
# COMPACT_ATOMS: atom_id res chain seq x y z
N MET A 1 -14.06 1.12 21.56
CA MET A 1 -14.87 -0.11 21.55
C MET A 1 -13.97 -1.12 20.86
N THR A 2 -14.44 -2.14 20.14
CA THR A 2 -13.61 -2.80 19.12
C THR A 2 -14.23 -2.42 17.77
N VAL A 3 -13.46 -1.97 16.78
CA VAL A 3 -13.99 -1.66 15.44
C VAL A 3 -14.75 -2.87 14.93
N SER A 4 -16.06 -2.73 14.70
CA SER A 4 -16.85 -3.85 14.24
C SER A 4 -16.41 -4.27 12.82
N PRO A 5 -16.53 -5.56 12.45
CA PRO A 5 -16.18 -5.99 11.10
C PRO A 5 -16.91 -5.22 9.98
N VAL A 6 -18.15 -4.80 10.24
CA VAL A 6 -18.98 -4.03 9.30
C VAL A 6 -18.47 -2.60 9.16
N ASP A 7 -18.10 -1.96 10.27
CA ASP A 7 -17.52 -0.61 10.25
C ASP A 7 -16.18 -0.63 9.55
N PHE A 8 -15.31 -1.60 9.88
CA PHE A 8 -14.02 -1.75 9.22
C PHE A 8 -14.15 -1.98 7.71
N ALA A 9 -15.10 -2.82 7.28
CA ALA A 9 -15.39 -3.01 5.86
C ALA A 9 -15.83 -1.68 5.19
N SER A 10 -16.63 -0.87 5.88
CA SER A 10 -17.08 0.44 5.38
C SER A 10 -15.92 1.45 5.27
N LEU A 11 -15.01 1.46 6.24
CA LEU A 11 -13.79 2.28 6.23
C LEU A 11 -12.87 1.89 5.07
N LEU A 12 -12.65 0.59 4.86
CA LEU A 12 -11.88 0.08 3.72
C LEU A 12 -12.53 0.44 2.38
N CYS A 13 -13.85 0.25 2.23
CA CYS A 13 -14.57 0.65 1.01
C CYS A 13 -14.39 2.14 0.72
N SER A 14 -14.51 3.00 1.73
CA SER A 14 -14.30 4.45 1.60
C SER A 14 -12.88 4.77 1.13
N ARG A 15 -11.88 4.09 1.70
CA ARG A 15 -10.47 4.23 1.34
C ARG A 15 -10.19 3.81 -0.10
N LEU A 16 -10.69 2.64 -0.52
CA LEU A 16 -10.54 2.12 -1.87
C LEU A 16 -11.21 3.02 -2.92
N CYS A 17 -12.43 3.49 -2.64
CA CYS A 17 -13.14 4.41 -3.52
C CYS A 17 -12.38 5.74 -3.66
N HIS A 18 -11.87 6.30 -2.56
CA HIS A 18 -11.05 7.52 -2.59
C HIS A 18 -9.83 7.35 -3.50
N ASP A 19 -9.06 6.27 -3.34
CA ASP A 19 -7.80 6.09 -4.05
C ASP A 19 -7.99 5.80 -5.55
N LEU A 20 -9.14 5.20 -5.94
CA LEU A 20 -9.51 4.99 -7.34
C LEU A 20 -10.16 6.20 -8.00
N LEU A 21 -10.75 7.11 -7.23
CA LEU A 21 -11.52 8.23 -7.78
C LEU A 21 -10.67 9.13 -8.68
N SER A 22 -9.40 9.35 -8.31
CA SER A 22 -8.49 10.22 -9.09
C SER A 22 -8.17 9.65 -10.48
N PRO A 23 -7.60 8.43 -10.65
CA PRO A 23 -7.27 7.93 -11.98
C PRO A 23 -8.52 7.61 -12.82
N VAL A 24 -9.63 7.20 -12.20
CA VAL A 24 -10.91 6.99 -12.92
C VAL A 24 -11.52 8.33 -13.35
N GLY A 25 -11.46 9.36 -12.52
CA GLY A 25 -11.91 10.71 -12.89
C GLY A 25 -11.11 11.30 -14.04
N ALA A 26 -9.79 11.09 -14.05
CA ALA A 26 -8.93 11.52 -15.16
C ALA A 26 -9.29 10.84 -16.49
N LEU A 27 -9.72 9.58 -16.47
CA LEU A 27 -10.24 8.89 -17.66
C LEU A 27 -11.50 9.57 -18.20
N ASN A 28 -12.48 9.85 -17.36
CA ASN A 28 -13.72 10.50 -17.78
C ASN A 28 -13.44 11.89 -18.36
N ASN A 29 -12.63 12.70 -17.66
CA ASN A 29 -12.25 14.03 -18.13
C ASN A 29 -11.53 13.98 -19.49
N GLY A 30 -10.63 13.01 -19.68
CA GLY A 30 -9.93 12.82 -20.96
C GLY A 30 -10.87 12.42 -22.10
N LEU A 31 -11.88 11.59 -21.84
CA LEU A 31 -12.90 11.23 -22.84
C LEU A 31 -13.77 12.43 -23.22
N GLU A 32 -14.15 13.26 -22.25
CA GLU A 32 -14.88 14.51 -22.49
C GLU A 32 -14.05 15.48 -23.34
N LEU A 33 -12.77 15.65 -23.01
CA LEU A 33 -11.83 16.46 -23.80
C LEU A 33 -11.71 15.95 -25.25
N LEU A 34 -11.61 14.64 -25.47
CA LEU A 34 -11.49 14.06 -26.82
C LEU A 34 -12.74 14.21 -27.69
N ALA A 35 -13.91 14.41 -27.09
CA ALA A 35 -15.17 14.49 -27.83
C ALA A 35 -15.21 15.72 -28.75
N ASP A 36 -14.74 16.86 -28.26
CA ASP A 36 -14.78 18.14 -28.97
C ASP A 36 -13.41 18.59 -29.51
N GLU A 37 -12.31 17.89 -29.16
CA GLU A 37 -10.96 18.26 -29.58
C GLU A 37 -10.66 17.84 -31.03
N THR A 38 -10.16 18.77 -31.83
CA THR A 38 -9.87 18.58 -33.26
C THR A 38 -8.39 18.73 -33.60
N ASP A 39 -7.60 19.37 -32.74
CA ASP A 39 -6.16 19.51 -32.91
C ASP A 39 -5.45 18.16 -32.73
N PRO A 40 -4.74 17.64 -33.75
CA PRO A 40 -4.12 16.32 -33.68
C PRO A 40 -3.12 16.17 -32.53
N ALA A 41 -2.33 17.20 -32.23
CA ALA A 41 -1.31 17.16 -31.18
C ALA A 41 -1.93 17.19 -29.77
N MET A 42 -3.07 17.87 -29.59
CA MET A 42 -3.81 17.81 -28.33
C MET A 42 -4.47 16.44 -28.15
N ARG A 43 -5.08 15.88 -29.21
CA ARG A 43 -5.67 14.53 -29.15
C ARG A 43 -4.65 13.47 -28.75
N GLU A 44 -3.44 13.52 -29.29
CA GLU A 44 -2.35 12.61 -28.93
C GLU A 44 -2.00 12.70 -27.44
N ARG A 45 -1.83 13.92 -26.91
CA ARG A 45 -1.58 14.14 -25.47
C ARG A 45 -2.71 13.63 -24.58
N VAL A 46 -3.97 13.80 -25.00
CA VAL A 46 -5.11 13.27 -24.23
C VAL A 46 -5.15 11.74 -24.29
N MET A 47 -4.81 11.12 -25.41
CA MET A 47 -4.67 9.66 -25.51
C MET A 47 -3.56 9.12 -24.60
N GLU A 48 -2.42 9.82 -24.48
CA GLU A 48 -1.37 9.48 -23.52
C GLU A 48 -1.88 9.58 -22.07
N LEU A 49 -2.58 10.67 -21.73
CA LEU A 49 -3.20 10.85 -20.41
C LEU A 49 -4.19 9.73 -20.07
N LEU A 50 -5.03 9.33 -21.04
CA LEU A 50 -5.96 8.22 -20.87
C LEU A 50 -5.23 6.90 -20.65
N ALA A 51 -4.19 6.62 -21.43
CA ALA A 51 -3.40 5.41 -21.30
C ALA A 51 -2.70 5.32 -19.93
N ASP A 52 -2.14 6.44 -19.46
CA ASP A 52 -1.50 6.52 -18.14
C ASP A 52 -2.53 6.37 -17.00
N SER A 53 -3.70 7.00 -17.12
CA SER A 53 -4.79 6.89 -16.13
C SER A 53 -5.39 5.48 -16.07
N ALA A 54 -5.51 4.81 -17.22
CA ALA A 54 -5.95 3.41 -17.30
C ALA A 54 -4.91 2.47 -16.65
N ARG A 55 -3.62 2.69 -16.92
CA ARG A 55 -2.53 1.93 -16.31
C ARG A 55 -2.52 2.10 -14.79
N ALA A 56 -2.62 3.34 -14.29
CA ALA A 56 -2.72 3.64 -12.86
C ALA A 56 -3.92 2.93 -12.21
N SER A 57 -5.11 3.05 -12.82
CA SER A 57 -6.32 2.36 -12.33
C SER A 57 -6.14 0.85 -12.24
N ALA A 58 -5.58 0.22 -13.28
CA ALA A 58 -5.33 -1.22 -13.30
C ALA A 58 -4.29 -1.65 -12.26
N SER A 59 -3.19 -0.90 -12.10
CA SER A 59 -2.16 -1.14 -11.09
C SER A 59 -2.75 -1.09 -9.68
N LYS A 60 -3.54 -0.05 -9.36
CA LYS A 60 -4.22 0.06 -8.05
C LYS A 60 -5.17 -1.09 -7.80
N LEU A 61 -5.98 -1.49 -8.79
CA LEU A 61 -6.87 -2.63 -8.64
C LEU A 61 -6.10 -3.94 -8.40
N LYS A 62 -4.99 -4.17 -9.12
CA LYS A 62 -4.12 -5.34 -8.89
C LYS A 62 -3.58 -5.32 -7.46
N PHE A 63 -3.07 -4.17 -7.01
CA PHE A 63 -2.57 -3.98 -5.66
C PHE A 63 -3.65 -4.23 -4.60
N PHE A 64 -4.82 -3.59 -4.72
CA PHE A 64 -5.93 -3.72 -3.77
C PHE A 64 -6.46 -5.15 -3.66
N ARG A 65 -6.53 -5.86 -4.79
CA ARG A 65 -6.94 -7.27 -4.82
C ARG A 65 -6.03 -8.14 -3.95
N LEU A 66 -4.74 -7.85 -3.90
CA LEU A 66 -3.76 -8.61 -3.11
C LEU A 66 -3.65 -8.09 -1.67
N ALA A 67 -3.63 -6.78 -1.47
CA ALA A 67 -3.45 -6.13 -0.17
C ALA A 67 -4.68 -6.23 0.75
N PHE A 68 -5.89 -6.16 0.20
CA PHE A 68 -7.15 -6.09 0.97
C PHE A 68 -8.11 -7.27 0.70
N GLY A 69 -8.00 -7.92 -0.47
CA GLY A 69 -8.94 -8.93 -0.93
C GLY A 69 -9.05 -10.19 -0.04
N ALA A 70 -10.25 -10.78 0.01
CA ALA A 70 -10.57 -11.91 0.88
C ALA A 70 -10.20 -13.29 0.30
N ALA A 71 -10.55 -13.64 -0.94
CA ALA A 71 -10.30 -14.95 -1.59
C ALA A 71 -10.99 -14.92 -2.98
N GLY A 72 -10.66 -15.72 -3.99
CA GLY A 72 -9.81 -16.90 -4.05
C GLY A 72 -9.12 -17.06 -5.41
N GLY A 73 -8.22 -16.12 -5.73
CA GLY A 73 -7.24 -16.30 -6.79
C GLY A 73 -5.86 -16.74 -6.30
N PHE A 74 -5.61 -16.67 -4.98
CA PHE A 74 -4.33 -16.94 -4.35
C PHE A 74 -4.53 -17.96 -3.22
N GLY A 75 -3.66 -18.96 -3.13
CA GLY A 75 -3.66 -19.96 -2.08
C GLY A 75 -3.22 -19.40 -0.72
N GLU A 76 -3.02 -20.29 0.26
CA GLU A 76 -2.49 -19.92 1.58
C GLU A 76 -1.07 -19.34 1.51
N LEU A 77 -0.27 -19.87 0.58
CA LEU A 77 1.02 -19.33 0.18
C LEU A 77 0.87 -18.52 -1.11
N VAL A 78 1.48 -17.35 -1.13
CA VAL A 78 1.45 -16.40 -2.24
C VAL A 78 2.86 -16.20 -2.74
N ASP A 79 3.04 -16.30 -4.05
CA ASP A 79 4.30 -15.97 -4.72
C ASP A 79 4.70 -14.51 -4.45
N THR A 80 5.90 -14.31 -3.90
CA THR A 80 6.37 -12.97 -3.54
C THR A 80 6.62 -12.08 -4.76
N HIS A 81 6.76 -12.67 -5.95
CA HIS A 81 6.79 -11.95 -7.22
C HIS A 81 5.48 -11.18 -7.50
N GLU A 82 4.33 -11.73 -7.09
CA GLU A 82 3.04 -11.01 -7.24
C GLU A 82 2.99 -9.77 -6.34
N ALA A 83 3.52 -9.88 -5.12
CA ALA A 83 3.62 -8.75 -4.20
C ALA A 83 4.59 -7.68 -4.73
N ARG A 84 5.76 -8.09 -5.22
CA ARG A 84 6.73 -7.21 -5.88
C ARG A 84 6.11 -6.46 -7.04
N THR A 85 5.47 -7.17 -7.97
CA THR A 85 4.83 -6.57 -9.15
C THR A 85 3.72 -5.60 -8.77
N ALA A 86 2.95 -5.91 -7.72
CA ALA A 86 1.92 -5.01 -7.22
C ALA A 86 2.51 -3.70 -6.67
N ILE A 87 3.61 -3.77 -5.93
CA ILE A 87 4.30 -2.59 -5.40
C ILE A 87 4.94 -1.79 -6.54
N GLU A 88 5.58 -2.44 -7.50
CA GLU A 88 6.14 -1.78 -8.71
C GLU A 88 5.05 -0.99 -9.45
N GLY A 89 3.87 -1.59 -9.62
CA GLY A 89 2.72 -0.91 -10.23
C GLY A 89 2.24 0.31 -9.43
N LEU A 90 2.26 0.22 -8.10
CA LEU A 90 1.87 1.33 -7.21
C LEU A 90 2.88 2.49 -7.27
N VAL A 91 4.19 2.19 -7.17
CA VAL A 91 5.23 3.23 -7.16
C VAL A 91 5.47 3.84 -8.54
N ALA A 92 5.11 3.15 -9.63
CA ALA A 92 5.22 3.69 -10.99
C ALA A 92 4.40 4.98 -11.19
N GLU A 93 3.35 5.20 -10.40
CA GLU A 93 2.58 6.45 -10.37
C GLU A 93 3.42 7.63 -9.83
N ASN A 94 4.38 7.36 -8.95
CA ASN A 94 5.28 8.36 -8.37
C ASN A 94 6.71 8.10 -8.82
N LYS A 95 7.06 8.60 -10.02
CA LYS A 95 8.40 8.49 -10.65
C LYS A 95 9.59 8.99 -9.79
N ARG A 96 9.32 9.63 -8.65
CA ARG A 96 10.33 10.10 -7.69
C ARG A 96 10.70 9.05 -6.64
N ILE A 97 10.02 7.91 -6.62
CA ILE A 97 10.31 6.79 -5.70
C ILE A 97 11.13 5.75 -6.45
N THR A 98 12.32 5.43 -5.93
CA THR A 98 13.10 4.26 -6.31
C THR A 98 12.70 3.10 -5.42
N PHE A 99 12.38 1.95 -6.01
CA PHE A 99 11.97 0.75 -5.29
C PHE A 99 13.06 -0.32 -5.32
N VAL A 100 13.35 -0.88 -4.14
CA VAL A 100 14.31 -1.95 -3.92
C VAL A 100 13.60 -3.13 -3.26
N TRP A 101 13.81 -4.33 -3.81
CA TRP A 101 13.23 -5.57 -3.32
C TRP A 101 14.32 -6.44 -2.69
N ALA A 102 14.19 -6.70 -1.40
CA ALA A 102 15.13 -7.48 -0.58
C ALA A 102 14.44 -8.66 0.12
N VAL A 103 13.34 -9.16 -0.45
CA VAL A 103 12.67 -10.39 0.04
C VAL A 103 13.26 -11.59 -0.70
N GLU A 104 13.89 -12.49 0.04
CA GLU A 104 14.56 -13.67 -0.54
C GLU A 104 13.63 -14.89 -0.71
N THR A 105 12.61 -15.01 0.14
CA THR A 105 11.69 -16.16 0.06
C THR A 105 10.80 -16.10 -1.19
N PRO A 106 10.63 -17.21 -1.92
CA PRO A 106 9.80 -17.25 -3.13
C PRO A 106 8.29 -17.18 -2.83
N ALA A 107 7.88 -17.55 -1.61
CA ALA A 107 6.48 -17.53 -1.21
C ALA A 107 6.33 -17.16 0.26
N MET A 108 5.23 -16.49 0.60
CA MET A 108 4.88 -16.13 1.97
C MET A 108 3.43 -16.49 2.28
N PRO A 109 3.08 -16.68 3.56
CA PRO A 109 1.69 -16.74 3.97
C PRO A 109 0.91 -15.50 3.52
N LYS A 110 -0.35 -15.70 3.15
CA LYS A 110 -1.21 -14.63 2.66
C LYS A 110 -1.36 -13.45 3.64
N SER A 111 -1.41 -13.72 4.94
CA SER A 111 -1.40 -12.67 5.98
C SER A 111 -0.14 -11.81 5.92
N ALA A 112 1.01 -12.44 5.72
CA ALA A 112 2.29 -11.76 5.60
C ALA A 112 2.40 -10.89 4.35
N VAL A 113 1.92 -11.39 3.20
CA VAL A 113 1.84 -10.58 1.98
C VAL A 113 0.93 -9.36 2.17
N LYS A 114 -0.20 -9.51 2.87
CA LYS A 114 -1.09 -8.37 3.20
C LYS A 114 -0.38 -7.34 4.08
N VAL A 115 0.35 -7.78 5.10
CA VAL A 115 1.13 -6.89 5.97
C VAL A 115 2.19 -6.15 5.15
N LEU A 116 2.98 -6.88 4.35
CA LEU A 116 4.03 -6.34 3.49
C LEU A 116 3.50 -5.27 2.54
N LEU A 117 2.42 -5.56 1.83
CA LEU A 117 1.83 -4.62 0.88
C LEU A 117 1.31 -3.36 1.56
N ASN A 118 0.61 -3.51 2.68
CA ASN A 118 0.07 -2.36 3.38
C ASN A 118 1.17 -1.51 4.04
N LEU A 119 2.27 -2.11 4.50
CA LEU A 119 3.44 -1.34 4.94
C LEU A 119 4.05 -0.56 3.76
N ALA A 120 4.17 -1.17 2.58
CA ALA A 120 4.65 -0.48 1.37
C ALA A 120 3.69 0.65 0.90
N LEU A 121 2.39 0.52 1.12
CA LEU A 121 1.41 1.59 0.87
C LEU A 121 1.67 2.79 1.79
N VAL A 122 1.80 2.55 3.10
CA VAL A 122 2.13 3.60 4.09
C VAL A 122 3.47 4.27 3.76
N ALA A 123 4.46 3.50 3.32
CA ALA A 123 5.76 3.99 2.88
C ALA A 123 5.67 4.94 1.68
N THR A 124 4.89 4.55 0.68
CA THR A 124 4.67 5.36 -0.53
C THR A 124 4.06 6.72 -0.18
N GLU A 125 3.10 6.75 0.74
CA GLU A 125 2.46 7.98 1.24
C GLU A 125 3.40 8.84 2.09
N SER A 126 4.34 8.20 2.79
CA SER A 126 5.31 8.88 3.65
C SER A 126 6.42 9.59 2.87
N LEU A 127 6.72 9.14 1.64
CA LEU A 127 7.73 9.71 0.74
C LEU A 127 7.18 10.91 -0.07
N VAL A 128 6.75 11.97 0.62
CA VAL A 128 6.08 13.15 0.04
C VAL A 128 6.92 13.88 -1.03
N ARG A 129 8.25 13.76 -0.99
CA ARG A 129 9.18 14.33 -1.98
C ARG A 129 9.88 13.27 -2.85
N GLY A 130 9.45 12.01 -2.79
CA GLY A 130 10.19 10.89 -3.34
C GLY A 130 11.35 10.45 -2.44
N GLY A 131 12.18 9.54 -2.96
CA GLY A 131 13.24 8.88 -2.19
C GLY A 131 13.38 7.41 -2.59
N THR A 132 13.98 6.62 -1.71
CA THR A 132 14.13 5.18 -1.88
C THR A 132 13.21 4.44 -0.91
N MET A 133 12.52 3.42 -1.38
CA MET A 133 11.78 2.46 -0.57
C MET A 133 12.39 1.07 -0.78
N GLU A 134 12.82 0.46 0.30
CA GLU A 134 13.36 -0.89 0.35
C GLU A 134 12.43 -1.77 1.18
N VAL A 135 11.99 -2.89 0.58
CA VAL A 135 11.10 -3.85 1.24
C VAL A 135 11.85 -5.16 1.43
N GLY A 136 12.03 -5.56 2.68
CA GLY A 136 12.64 -6.81 3.10
C GLY A 136 11.64 -7.72 3.81
N GLY A 137 11.94 -9.02 3.79
CA GLY A 137 11.08 -10.03 4.39
C GLY A 137 11.81 -11.36 4.55
N GLU A 138 11.86 -11.86 5.79
CA GLU A 138 12.59 -13.06 6.17
C GLU A 138 11.72 -13.96 7.07
N GLU A 139 12.01 -15.26 7.06
CA GLU A 139 11.44 -16.22 8.00
C GLU A 139 12.56 -16.86 8.80
N ASN A 140 12.56 -16.64 10.12
CA ASN A 140 13.54 -17.18 11.05
C ASN A 140 12.81 -18.01 12.11
N ASP A 141 13.04 -19.33 12.13
CA ASP A 141 12.46 -20.27 13.09
C ASP A 141 10.91 -20.18 13.24
N GLY A 142 10.21 -19.92 12.13
CA GLY A 142 8.74 -19.79 12.09
C GLY A 142 8.21 -18.42 12.51
N GLN A 143 9.11 -17.46 12.80
CA GLN A 143 8.80 -16.06 12.95
C GLN A 143 9.06 -15.34 11.62
N LEU A 144 8.07 -14.59 11.16
CA LEU A 144 8.16 -13.74 9.99
C LEU A 144 8.57 -12.34 10.42
N GLU A 145 9.58 -11.81 9.75
CA GLU A 145 10.03 -10.42 9.89
C GLU A 145 9.81 -9.71 8.57
N ILE A 146 9.03 -8.63 8.58
CA ILE A 146 8.83 -7.76 7.40
C ILE A 146 9.34 -6.39 7.76
N VAL A 147 10.16 -5.81 6.88
CA VAL A 147 10.75 -4.48 7.09
C VAL A 147 10.53 -3.64 5.85
N VAL A 148 10.07 -2.41 6.05
CA VAL A 148 10.06 -1.38 5.02
C VAL A 148 10.91 -0.20 5.50
N LYS A 149 12.00 0.02 4.79
CA LYS A 149 12.90 1.15 5.00
C LYS A 149 12.62 2.19 3.92
N ILE A 150 12.43 3.43 4.33
CA ILE A 150 12.33 4.58 3.44
C ILE A 150 13.42 5.60 3.74
N GLU A 151 13.97 6.18 2.68
CA GLU A 151 15.00 7.20 2.73
C GLU A 151 14.66 8.34 1.78
N GLY A 152 14.76 9.60 2.23
CA GLY A 152 14.50 10.75 1.37
C GLY A 152 14.59 12.10 2.08
N GLY A 153 14.67 13.17 1.29
CA GLY A 153 14.88 14.53 1.82
C GLY A 153 13.71 15.11 2.62
N ARG A 154 12.54 14.44 2.64
CA ARG A 154 11.43 14.74 3.55
C ARG A 154 10.52 13.53 3.67
N ILE A 155 10.47 12.93 4.86
CA ILE A 155 9.57 11.84 5.22
C ILE A 155 8.51 12.37 6.17
N VAL A 156 7.23 12.07 5.92
CA VAL A 156 6.11 12.45 6.79
C VAL A 156 5.20 11.24 7.00
N LEU A 157 5.27 10.64 8.19
CA LEU A 157 4.27 9.66 8.60
C LEU A 157 3.15 10.38 9.36
N ASP A 158 1.93 10.31 8.83
CA ASP A 158 0.75 10.91 9.47
C ASP A 158 0.63 10.41 10.94
N PRO A 159 0.45 11.30 11.93
CA PRO A 159 0.38 10.90 13.34
C PRO A 159 -0.74 9.90 13.64
N GLU A 160 -1.86 9.96 12.93
CA GLU A 160 -2.95 9.00 13.07
C GLU A 160 -2.51 7.62 12.57
N ILE A 161 -1.93 7.54 11.36
CA ILE A 161 -1.39 6.30 10.79
C ILE A 161 -0.33 5.70 11.73
N ARG A 162 0.62 6.52 12.22
CA ARG A 162 1.65 6.08 13.18
C ARG A 162 1.03 5.46 14.43
N ARG A 163 0.08 6.15 15.06
CA ARG A 163 -0.59 5.64 16.26
C ARG A 163 -1.34 4.35 15.97
N THR A 164 -2.12 4.31 14.90
CA THR A 164 -2.91 3.12 14.54
C THR A 164 -2.03 1.91 14.20
N LEU A 165 -0.86 2.12 13.57
CA LEU A 165 0.10 1.03 13.31
C LEU A 165 0.57 0.35 14.61
N VAL A 166 0.83 1.13 15.67
CA VAL A 166 1.40 0.63 16.93
C VAL A 166 0.29 0.18 17.89
N GLU A 167 -0.75 0.99 18.05
CA GLU A 167 -1.78 0.82 19.08
C GLU A 167 -3.03 0.07 18.57
N GLY A 168 -3.26 0.05 17.26
CA GLY A 168 -4.53 -0.41 16.66
C GLY A 168 -5.60 0.66 16.77
N GLU A 169 -6.83 0.31 17.20
CA GLU A 169 -7.87 1.31 17.52
C GLU A 169 -7.41 2.22 18.67
N GLY A 170 -6.79 1.66 19.71
CA GLY A 170 -6.36 2.43 20.88
C GLY A 170 -7.54 3.13 21.56
N VAL A 171 -7.41 4.45 21.78
CA VAL A 171 -8.45 5.30 22.41
C VAL A 171 -9.24 6.12 21.38
N HIS A 172 -8.84 6.07 20.10
CA HIS A 172 -9.41 6.90 19.04
C HIS A 172 -10.13 6.05 17.99
N ASP A 173 -11.18 6.60 17.37
CA ASP A 173 -11.84 5.90 16.28
C ASP A 173 -10.91 5.82 15.06
N VAL A 174 -10.95 4.67 14.36
CA VAL A 174 -10.20 4.47 13.12
C VAL A 174 -10.91 5.16 11.96
N THR A 175 -10.19 6.00 11.21
CA THR A 175 -10.74 6.65 10.00
C THR A 175 -10.44 5.84 8.73
N PRO A 176 -11.07 6.16 7.58
CA PRO A 176 -10.72 5.54 6.30
C PRO A 176 -9.24 5.67 5.95
N ARG A 177 -8.59 6.77 6.37
CA ARG A 177 -7.16 6.99 6.14
C ARG A 177 -6.30 5.95 6.88
N ALA A 178 -6.63 5.68 8.14
CA ALA A 178 -5.92 4.76 9.01
C ALA A 178 -6.35 3.29 8.85
N ALA A 179 -7.32 2.97 7.98
CA ALA A 179 -7.84 1.61 7.80
C ALA A 179 -6.74 0.59 7.42
N ALA A 180 -5.80 0.95 6.56
CA ALA A 180 -4.66 0.08 6.21
C ALA A 180 -3.73 -0.17 7.42
N ALA A 181 -3.44 0.88 8.21
CA ALA A 181 -2.66 0.76 9.44
C ALA A 181 -3.34 -0.15 10.47
N TYR A 182 -4.66 -0.01 10.63
CA TYR A 182 -5.46 -0.85 11.51
C TYR A 182 -5.40 -2.31 11.08
N MET A 183 -5.55 -2.58 9.77
CA MET A 183 -5.45 -3.92 9.21
C MET A 183 -4.08 -4.57 9.50
N ILE A 184 -2.99 -3.82 9.33
CA ILE A 184 -1.64 -4.29 9.67
C ILE A 184 -1.57 -4.67 11.14
N ASN A 185 -1.97 -3.78 12.04
CA ASN A 185 -1.91 -4.02 13.49
C ASN A 185 -2.71 -5.26 13.89
N THR A 186 -3.95 -5.38 13.40
CA THR A 186 -4.83 -6.51 13.70
C THR A 186 -4.24 -7.84 13.21
N LEU A 187 -3.81 -7.92 11.94
CA LEU A 187 -3.22 -9.15 11.39
C LEU A 187 -1.97 -9.58 12.17
N VAL A 188 -1.11 -8.62 12.50
CA VAL A 188 0.13 -8.87 13.24
C VAL A 188 -0.16 -9.32 14.67
N LYS A 189 -1.14 -8.71 15.36
CA LYS A 189 -1.55 -9.11 16.71
C LYS A 189 -2.24 -10.48 16.74
N GLU A 190 -3.11 -10.78 15.78
CA GLU A 190 -3.75 -12.09 15.65
C GLU A 190 -2.71 -13.21 15.46
N ALA A 191 -1.62 -12.91 14.74
CA ALA A 191 -0.47 -13.80 14.58
C ALA A 191 0.53 -13.73 15.76
N GLY A 192 0.16 -13.14 16.90
CA GLY A 192 0.98 -13.11 18.12
C GLY A 192 2.22 -12.23 18.03
N GLY A 193 2.21 -11.22 17.16
CA GLY A 193 3.34 -10.35 16.89
C GLY A 193 3.15 -8.88 17.28
N THR A 194 4.06 -8.04 16.79
CA THR A 194 4.06 -6.59 17.01
C THR A 194 4.51 -5.81 15.78
N VAL A 195 4.04 -4.57 15.67
CA VAL A 195 4.47 -3.59 14.67
C VAL A 195 5.42 -2.61 15.35
N ILE A 196 6.53 -2.29 14.69
CA ILE A 196 7.55 -1.37 15.18
C ILE A 196 7.69 -0.24 14.17
N VAL A 197 7.66 1.00 14.66
CA VAL A 197 7.95 2.20 13.87
C VAL A 197 9.12 2.90 14.54
N SER A 198 10.25 3.01 13.85
CA SER A 198 11.41 3.74 14.36
C SER A 198 11.11 5.23 14.55
N GLU A 199 11.84 5.83 15.48
CA GLU A 199 11.96 7.28 15.54
C GLU A 199 12.67 7.78 14.27
N PRO A 200 12.24 8.90 13.67
CA PRO A 200 12.87 9.41 12.46
C PRO A 200 14.35 9.73 12.74
N ALA A 201 15.26 9.07 12.04
CA ALA A 201 16.62 9.55 11.87
C ALA A 201 16.62 10.58 10.72
N GLU A 202 17.71 11.34 10.56
CA GLU A 202 17.79 12.35 9.51
C GLU A 202 17.62 11.71 8.12
N GLY A 203 16.43 11.91 7.52
CA GLY A 203 16.09 11.40 6.20
C GLY A 203 15.80 9.89 6.10
N ILE A 204 15.75 9.14 7.21
CA ILE A 204 15.50 7.69 7.21
C ILE A 204 14.37 7.34 8.19
N MET A 205 13.46 6.46 7.76
CA MET A 205 12.47 5.85 8.63
C MET A 205 12.32 4.37 8.27
N ILE A 206 12.26 3.55 9.32
CA ILE A 206 12.00 2.12 9.22
C ILE A 206 10.71 1.82 9.97
N PHE A 207 9.81 1.08 9.34
CA PHE A 207 8.71 0.41 10.04
C PHE A 207 8.66 -1.04 9.60
N GLY A 208 8.33 -1.91 10.53
CA GLY A 208 8.32 -3.34 10.30
C GLY A 208 7.35 -4.05 11.23
N ALA A 209 7.18 -5.33 10.98
CA ALA A 209 6.36 -6.21 11.79
C ALA A 209 7.07 -7.54 12.00
N VAL A 210 6.91 -8.09 13.20
CA VAL A 210 7.43 -9.40 13.57
C VAL A 210 6.27 -10.21 14.15
N PHE A 211 5.97 -11.38 13.58
CA PHE A 211 4.81 -12.20 13.96
C PHE A 211 4.99 -13.67 13.55
N ASN A 212 4.13 -14.57 14.04
CA ASN A 212 4.25 -16.00 13.72
C ASN A 212 3.75 -16.28 12.29
N GLY A 213 4.46 -17.13 11.55
CA GLY A 213 4.10 -17.53 10.18
C GLY A 213 3.09 -18.66 10.06
N ARG A 214 2.47 -19.07 11.17
CA ARG A 214 1.55 -20.23 11.26
C ARG A 214 0.11 -19.81 11.49
#